data_AF-A0A2T9ZDN0-F1
#
_entry.id   AF-A0A2T9ZDN0-F1
#
_cell.length_a   1.000
_cell.length_b   1.000
_cell.length_c   1.000
_cell.angle_alpha   90.00
_cell.angle_beta   90.00
_cell.angle_gamma   90.00
#
_symmetry.space_group_name_H-M   'P 1'
#
loop_
_entity.id
_entity.type
_entity.pdbx_description
1 polymer ?
#
loop_
_entity_poly.entity_id
_entity_poly.type
_entity_poly.pdbx_seq_one_letter_code
_entity_poly.pdbx_strand_id
1 'polypeptide(L)'
;MAGVGPFSIPAAKNIGCKVWANDLNPASYSSLLDNIKSNKVQKSVFPFNLDGRTFIRQSFENLLKNENRTFDHVVMNLPATALEFLDAFIGVYNDFESTILDSVVSDSALNKAFLTSRNASSNKDPENKDQKTALSLKLPVIHVHCFSKSETPRDDILSRAVSYLNLPESICKEFGESAKLHYVRSVAPNKDMYCLSFELPLETALCKSKKR
;
A
#
# COMPACT_ATOMS: atom_id res chain seq x y z
N MET A 1 4.53 -5.46 -9.60
CA MET A 1 5.25 -5.72 -10.85
C MET A 1 5.26 -4.45 -11.68
N ALA A 2 6.45 -3.90 -11.90
CA ALA A 2 6.67 -2.72 -12.70
C ALA A 2 6.84 -3.06 -14.20
N GLY A 3 7.09 -4.32 -14.54
CA GLY A 3 7.44 -4.76 -15.89
C GLY A 3 8.63 -3.94 -16.41
N VAL A 4 8.48 -3.45 -17.64
CA VAL A 4 9.47 -2.56 -18.28
C VAL A 4 9.28 -1.07 -17.91
N GLY A 5 8.41 -0.76 -16.94
CA GLY A 5 8.17 0.60 -16.44
C GLY A 5 7.08 1.44 -17.15
N PRO A 6 5.98 0.89 -17.71
CA PRO A 6 4.97 1.70 -18.38
C PRO A 6 4.25 2.68 -17.45
N PHE A 7 4.20 2.42 -16.14
CA PHE A 7 3.72 3.39 -15.13
C PHE A 7 4.86 4.16 -14.47
N SER A 8 5.97 3.47 -14.18
CA SER A 8 7.08 4.05 -13.43
C SER A 8 7.78 5.19 -14.18
N ILE A 9 8.01 5.02 -15.49
CA ILE A 9 8.72 6.01 -16.31
C ILE A 9 7.88 7.28 -16.49
N PRO A 10 6.58 7.25 -16.86
CA PRO A 10 5.78 8.46 -16.95
C PRO A 10 5.59 9.15 -15.60
N ALA A 11 5.35 8.40 -14.51
CA ALA A 11 5.19 8.99 -13.18
C ALA A 11 6.43 9.80 -12.76
N ALA A 12 7.63 9.26 -13.00
CA ALA A 12 8.89 9.91 -12.67
C ALA A 12 9.21 11.17 -13.49
N LYS A 13 8.48 11.43 -14.57
CA LYS A 13 8.59 12.69 -15.34
C LYS A 13 7.84 13.85 -14.68
N ASN A 14 6.92 13.56 -13.75
CA ASN A 14 6.29 14.59 -12.94
C ASN A 14 7.29 15.11 -11.89
N ILE A 15 7.38 16.44 -11.76
CA ILE A 15 8.32 17.09 -10.85
C ILE A 15 8.07 16.62 -9.41
N GLY A 16 9.13 16.17 -8.73
CA GLY A 16 9.09 15.74 -7.33
C GLY A 16 8.66 14.28 -7.11
N CYS A 17 8.25 13.54 -8.16
CA CYS A 17 7.84 12.15 -8.01
C CYS A 17 9.06 11.20 -7.99
N LYS A 18 9.28 10.55 -6.84
CA LYS A 18 10.20 9.41 -6.70
C LYS A 18 9.41 8.11 -6.84
N VAL A 19 9.91 7.17 -7.64
CA VAL A 19 9.23 5.91 -7.95
C VAL A 19 10.14 4.74 -7.61
N TRP A 20 9.65 3.82 -6.79
CA TRP A 20 10.34 2.56 -6.52
C TRP A 20 9.67 1.47 -7.36
N ALA A 21 10.41 0.86 -8.28
CA ALA A 21 9.86 0.02 -9.34
C ALA A 21 10.42 -1.41 -9.23
N ASN A 22 9.59 -2.36 -8.82
CA ASN A 22 9.99 -3.77 -8.65
C ASN A 22 9.38 -4.70 -9.68
N ASP A 23 10.19 -5.58 -10.26
CA ASP A 23 9.74 -6.72 -11.04
C ASP A 23 10.57 -7.96 -10.76
N LEU A 24 9.93 -9.13 -10.61
CA LEU A 24 10.62 -10.39 -10.33
C LEU A 24 11.34 -10.93 -11.58
N ASN A 25 10.82 -10.65 -12.78
CA ASN A 25 11.41 -11.17 -14.01
C ASN A 25 12.71 -10.41 -14.35
N PRO A 26 13.88 -11.07 -14.37
CA PRO A 26 15.15 -10.41 -14.65
C PRO A 26 15.21 -9.76 -16.04
N ALA A 27 14.50 -10.32 -17.04
CA ALA A 27 14.43 -9.72 -18.36
C ALA A 27 13.65 -8.39 -18.34
N SER A 28 12.52 -8.36 -17.64
CA SER A 28 11.74 -7.13 -17.44
C SER A 28 12.53 -6.09 -16.65
N TYR A 29 13.25 -6.50 -15.61
CA TYR A 29 14.15 -5.63 -14.85
C TYR A 29 15.27 -5.05 -15.73
N SER A 30 15.92 -5.86 -16.56
CA SER A 30 16.95 -5.37 -17.50
C SER A 30 16.38 -4.30 -18.44
N SER A 31 15.21 -4.55 -19.04
CA SER A 31 14.56 -3.55 -19.91
C SER A 31 14.11 -2.31 -19.13
N LEU A 32 13.72 -2.44 -17.86
CA LEU A 32 13.43 -1.29 -17.00
C LEU A 32 14.67 -0.42 -16.82
N LEU A 33 15.86 -1.00 -16.58
CA LEU A 33 17.11 -0.24 -16.49
C LEU A 33 17.40 0.56 -17.77
N ASP A 34 17.24 -0.07 -18.94
CA ASP A 34 17.42 0.60 -20.23
C ASP A 34 16.42 1.73 -20.45
N ASN A 35 15.16 1.52 -20.06
CA ASN A 35 14.10 2.52 -20.15
C ASN A 35 14.33 3.71 -19.21
N ILE A 36 14.82 3.47 -17.99
CA ILE A 36 15.21 4.51 -17.03
C ILE A 36 16.32 5.38 -17.64
N LYS A 37 17.35 4.75 -18.23
CA LYS A 37 18.47 5.46 -18.86
C LYS A 37 18.00 6.27 -20.07
N SER A 38 17.23 5.65 -20.96
CA SER A 38 16.75 6.26 -22.20
C SER A 38 15.83 7.46 -21.95
N ASN A 39 15.02 7.40 -20.89
CA ASN A 39 14.12 8.49 -20.50
C ASN A 39 14.74 9.52 -19.55
N LYS A 40 16.01 9.36 -19.17
CA LYS A 40 16.75 10.28 -18.30
C LYS A 40 16.12 10.47 -16.91
N VAL A 41 15.55 9.40 -16.35
CA VAL A 41 14.86 9.40 -15.04
C VAL A 41 15.63 8.66 -13.95
N GLN A 42 16.95 8.50 -14.09
CA GLN A 42 17.83 7.76 -13.16
C GLN A 42 17.78 8.30 -11.73
N LYS A 43 17.48 9.60 -11.55
CA LYS A 43 17.39 10.23 -10.22
C LYS A 43 16.02 10.06 -9.56
N SER A 44 15.03 9.61 -10.32
CA SER A 44 13.62 9.57 -9.90
C SER A 44 13.07 8.16 -9.84
N VAL A 45 13.61 7.21 -10.63
CA VAL A 45 13.19 5.80 -10.61
C VAL A 45 14.28 4.94 -9.97
N PHE A 46 13.91 4.23 -8.92
CA PHE A 46 14.75 3.27 -8.19
C PHE A 46 14.27 1.85 -8.52
N PRO A 47 15.00 1.11 -9.37
CA PRO A 47 14.57 -0.20 -9.85
C PRO A 47 15.04 -1.33 -8.90
N PHE A 48 14.17 -2.33 -8.70
CA PHE A 48 14.44 -3.51 -7.89
C PHE A 48 14.07 -4.80 -8.65
N ASN A 49 14.80 -5.88 -8.37
CA ASN A 49 14.52 -7.23 -8.88
C ASN A 49 14.36 -8.20 -7.70
N LEU A 50 13.22 -8.12 -7.03
CA LEU A 50 12.92 -8.88 -5.81
C LEU A 50 11.55 -9.57 -5.92
N ASP A 51 11.34 -10.60 -5.09
CA ASP A 51 10.00 -11.09 -4.81
C ASP A 51 9.10 -9.93 -4.33
N GLY A 52 7.83 -9.94 -4.77
CA GLY A 52 6.91 -8.84 -4.51
C GLY A 52 6.60 -8.63 -3.03
N ARG A 53 6.47 -9.69 -2.24
CA ARG A 53 6.19 -9.59 -0.80
C ARG A 53 7.41 -9.09 -0.05
N THR A 54 8.59 -9.62 -0.38
CA THR A 54 9.87 -9.13 0.15
C THR A 54 10.06 -7.65 -0.15
N PHE A 55 9.81 -7.23 -1.39
CA PHE A 55 9.92 -5.84 -1.81
C PHE A 55 8.97 -4.92 -1.04
N ILE A 56 7.69 -5.30 -0.88
CA ILE A 56 6.72 -4.48 -0.14
C ILE A 56 7.19 -4.26 1.30
N ARG A 57 7.54 -5.35 2.01
CA ARG A 57 7.96 -5.25 3.42
C ARG A 57 9.23 -4.42 3.60
N GLN A 58 10.27 -4.73 2.84
CA GLN A 58 11.53 -4.01 2.94
C GLN A 58 11.40 -2.54 2.52
N SER A 59 10.61 -2.24 1.48
CA SER A 59 10.50 -0.87 1.00
C SER A 59 9.76 0.04 1.98
N PHE A 60 8.67 -0.45 2.59
CA PHE A 60 7.93 0.28 3.61
C PHE A 60 8.77 0.53 4.87
N GLU A 61 9.44 -0.51 5.36
CA GLU A 61 10.31 -0.41 6.52
C GLU A 61 11.46 0.57 6.27
N ASN A 62 12.16 0.43 5.13
CA ASN A 62 13.30 1.28 4.81
C ASN A 62 12.90 2.75 4.61
N LEU A 63 11.77 3.02 3.95
CA LEU A 63 11.32 4.39 3.74
C LEU A 63 11.01 5.07 5.08
N LEU A 64 10.34 4.35 6.00
CA LEU A 64 10.01 4.89 7.31
C LEU A 64 11.27 5.05 8.18
N LYS A 65 12.14 4.04 8.26
CA LYS A 65 13.39 4.11 9.06
C LYS A 65 14.34 5.22 8.59
N ASN A 66 14.51 5.35 7.27
CA ASN A 66 15.60 6.17 6.73
C ASN A 66 15.14 7.59 6.36
N GLU A 67 13.87 7.76 5.96
CA GLU A 67 13.35 9.06 5.54
C GLU A 67 12.27 9.61 6.48
N ASN A 68 11.79 8.84 7.47
CA ASN A 68 10.61 9.19 8.28
C ASN A 68 9.42 9.58 7.39
N ARG A 69 9.16 8.76 6.36
CA ARG A 69 8.11 8.94 5.36
C ARG A 69 7.37 7.63 5.10
N THR A 70 6.16 7.77 4.59
CA THR A 70 5.35 6.68 4.05
C THR A 70 5.23 6.86 2.53
N PHE A 71 4.78 5.82 1.83
CA PHE A 71 4.43 5.97 0.42
C PHE A 71 3.13 6.76 0.30
N ASP A 72 3.03 7.64 -0.71
CA ASP A 72 1.77 8.30 -1.03
C ASP A 72 0.84 7.34 -1.78
N HIS A 73 1.40 6.61 -2.75
CA HIS A 73 0.67 5.70 -3.63
C HIS A 73 1.43 4.41 -3.85
N VAL A 74 0.70 3.29 -3.93
CA VAL A 74 1.21 1.98 -4.36
C VAL A 74 0.39 1.49 -5.54
N VAL A 75 1.04 1.10 -6.63
CA VAL A 75 0.36 0.57 -7.82
C VAL A 75 0.76 -0.89 -8.04
N MET A 76 -0.23 -1.79 -8.02
CA MET A 76 -0.05 -3.22 -8.28
C MET A 76 -0.73 -3.62 -9.59
N ASN A 77 -0.02 -3.44 -10.70
CA ASN A 77 -0.50 -3.77 -12.04
C ASN A 77 -0.20 -5.24 -12.43
N LEU A 78 -0.76 -6.19 -11.68
CA LEU A 78 -0.67 -7.62 -11.98
C LEU A 78 -2.06 -8.27 -11.84
N PRO A 79 -2.98 -8.06 -12.80
CA PRO A 79 -4.40 -8.28 -12.55
C PRO A 79 -4.81 -9.72 -12.23
N ALA A 80 -3.98 -10.69 -12.59
CA ALA A 80 -4.22 -12.10 -12.27
C ALA A 80 -4.10 -12.40 -10.77
N THR A 81 -3.10 -11.80 -10.09
CA THR A 81 -2.70 -12.21 -8.73
C THR A 81 -2.44 -11.03 -7.78
N ALA A 82 -2.58 -9.78 -8.21
CA ALA A 82 -2.21 -8.63 -7.39
C ALA A 82 -2.98 -8.56 -6.06
N LEU A 83 -4.25 -8.98 -6.02
CA LEU A 83 -5.01 -9.04 -4.76
C LEU A 83 -4.36 -9.96 -3.72
N GLU A 84 -3.67 -11.02 -4.14
CA GLU A 84 -3.00 -11.96 -3.23
C GLU A 84 -1.86 -11.29 -2.47
N PHE A 85 -1.19 -10.29 -3.07
CA PHE A 85 -0.10 -9.55 -2.45
C PHE A 85 -0.58 -8.54 -1.40
N LEU A 86 -1.90 -8.36 -1.22
CA LEU A 86 -2.41 -7.51 -0.14
C LEU A 86 -2.03 -8.05 1.25
N ASP A 87 -1.76 -9.35 1.36
CA ASP A 87 -1.23 -9.99 2.56
C ASP A 87 0.13 -9.45 3.02
N ALA A 88 0.90 -8.84 2.10
CA ALA A 88 2.21 -8.26 2.39
C ALA A 88 2.11 -6.99 3.23
N PHE A 89 0.95 -6.31 3.22
CA PHE A 89 0.71 -5.11 4.01
C PHE A 89 0.28 -5.42 5.46
N ILE A 90 -0.08 -6.67 5.76
CA ILE A 90 -0.43 -7.08 7.13
C ILE A 90 0.79 -6.88 8.04
N GLY A 91 0.64 -5.98 9.01
CA GLY A 91 1.68 -5.65 9.99
C GLY A 91 2.87 -4.91 9.39
N VAL A 92 2.73 -4.28 8.22
CA VAL A 92 3.85 -3.61 7.53
C VAL A 92 4.47 -2.47 8.36
N TYR A 93 3.73 -1.92 9.32
CA TYR A 93 4.23 -0.93 10.27
C TYR A 93 4.20 -1.39 11.73
N ASN A 94 4.12 -2.70 11.99
CA ASN A 94 4.00 -3.24 13.35
C ASN A 94 5.16 -2.79 14.28
N ASP A 95 6.38 -2.72 13.76
CA ASP A 95 7.56 -2.29 14.53
C ASP A 95 7.65 -0.76 14.71
N PHE A 96 6.71 0.00 14.12
CA PHE A 96 6.62 1.45 14.15
C PHE A 96 5.25 1.95 14.62
N GLU A 97 4.53 1.13 15.39
CA GLU A 97 3.16 1.39 15.82
C GLU A 97 3.02 2.77 16.46
N SER A 98 3.90 3.15 17.39
CA SER A 98 3.87 4.47 18.02
C SER A 98 4.05 5.61 17.02
N THR A 99 4.97 5.47 16.06
CA THR A 99 5.25 6.50 15.05
C THR A 99 4.05 6.72 14.14
N ILE A 100 3.39 5.65 13.72
CA ILE A 100 2.18 5.73 12.89
C ILE A 100 1.02 6.33 13.69
N LEU A 101 0.77 5.85 14.91
CA LEU A 101 -0.34 6.34 15.74
C LEU A 101 -0.17 7.82 16.10
N ASP A 102 1.03 8.24 16.53
CA ASP A 102 1.31 9.64 16.88
C ASP A 102 1.06 10.58 15.68
N SER A 103 1.36 10.10 14.47
CA SER A 103 1.17 10.86 13.23
C SER A 103 -0.31 10.95 12.81
N VAL A 104 -1.05 9.85 12.95
CA VAL A 104 -2.44 9.71 12.48
C VAL A 104 -3.44 10.33 13.47
N VAL A 105 -3.10 10.42 14.77
CA VAL A 105 -3.90 11.12 15.80
C VAL A 105 -3.97 12.63 15.58
N SER A 106 -3.02 13.21 14.85
CA SER A 106 -3.01 14.65 14.56
C SER A 106 -4.03 15.07 13.49
N ASP A 107 -4.61 14.14 12.72
CA ASP A 107 -5.42 14.43 11.52
C ASP A 107 -6.90 13.98 11.58
N SER A 108 -7.38 13.21 12.58
CA SER A 108 -8.82 12.88 12.63
C SER A 108 -9.41 12.52 14.01
N ALA A 109 -10.67 12.92 14.23
CA ALA A 109 -11.48 12.54 15.38
C ALA A 109 -11.92 11.06 15.39
N LEU A 110 -11.78 10.34 14.26
CA LEU A 110 -12.20 8.95 14.08
C LEU A 110 -11.25 7.95 14.77
N ASN A 111 -9.96 8.30 14.85
CA ASN A 111 -8.91 7.49 15.50
C ASN A 111 -9.08 7.34 17.01
N LYS A 112 -9.93 8.17 17.64
CA LYS A 112 -10.24 8.09 19.06
C LYS A 112 -10.93 6.78 19.42
N ALA A 113 -11.79 6.24 18.57
CA ALA A 113 -12.53 5.00 18.85
C ALA A 113 -11.62 3.75 18.82
N PHE A 114 -10.71 3.67 17.84
CA PHE A 114 -9.70 2.61 17.77
C PHE A 114 -8.79 2.60 19.02
N LEU A 115 -8.33 3.78 19.45
CA LEU A 115 -7.48 3.92 20.64
C LEU A 115 -8.23 3.69 21.96
N THR A 116 -9.50 4.10 22.05
CA THR A 116 -10.31 3.91 23.28
C THR A 116 -10.59 2.43 23.54
N SER A 117 -10.70 1.60 22.49
CA SER A 117 -10.82 0.14 22.65
C SER A 117 -9.53 -0.56 23.11
N ARG A 118 -8.35 0.07 22.93
CA ARG A 118 -7.03 -0.50 23.24
C ARG A 118 -6.38 0.02 24.52
N ASN A 119 -6.67 1.25 24.95
CA ASN A 119 -6.06 1.88 26.12
C ASN A 119 -6.61 1.42 27.48
N ALA A 120 -7.46 0.38 27.53
CA ALA A 120 -7.90 -0.23 28.78
C ALA A 120 -6.80 -1.03 29.52
N SER A 121 -5.54 -1.00 29.07
CA SER A 121 -4.45 -1.76 29.66
C SER A 121 -3.07 -1.12 29.47
N SER A 122 -2.84 0.11 29.94
CA SER A 122 -1.51 0.56 30.42
C SER A 122 -1.57 2.00 30.98
N ASN A 123 -1.33 2.14 32.28
CA ASN A 123 -1.00 3.42 32.93
C ASN A 123 0.51 3.67 32.81
N LYS A 124 0.94 4.76 32.16
CA LYS A 124 2.24 5.39 32.42
C LYS A 124 2.18 6.90 32.19
N ASP A 125 2.81 7.61 33.12
CA ASP A 125 2.90 9.08 33.25
C ASP A 125 3.62 9.76 32.07
N PRO A 126 3.38 11.07 31.83
CA PRO A 126 3.98 11.78 30.72
C PRO A 126 5.33 12.39 31.10
N GLU A 127 6.40 12.04 30.36
CA GLU A 127 7.65 12.81 30.36
C GLU A 127 7.90 13.51 29.02
N ASN A 128 8.29 14.78 29.18
CA ASN A 128 8.78 15.83 28.30
C ASN A 128 9.25 15.43 26.88
N LYS A 129 8.71 16.09 25.83
CA LYS A 129 9.22 15.98 24.46
C LYS A 129 9.48 17.35 23.84
N ASP A 130 10.73 17.53 23.43
CA ASP A 130 11.22 18.61 22.57
C ASP A 130 10.34 18.78 21.32
N GLN A 131 10.04 20.03 20.98
CA GLN A 131 9.23 20.43 19.82
C GLN A 131 9.98 20.19 18.50
N LYS A 132 10.08 18.93 18.09
CA LYS A 132 10.27 18.58 16.67
C LYS A 132 8.90 18.70 16.01
N THR A 133 8.75 19.59 15.03
CA THR A 133 7.55 19.66 14.19
C THR A 133 7.22 18.27 13.65
N ALA A 134 6.18 17.65 14.20
CA ALA A 134 5.79 16.29 13.84
C ALA A 134 5.37 16.26 12.37
N LEU A 135 6.11 15.54 11.54
CA LEU A 135 5.70 15.23 10.16
C LEU A 135 4.44 14.37 10.24
N SER A 136 3.31 14.86 9.70
CA SER A 136 2.08 14.07 9.61
C SER A 136 2.24 12.98 8.55
N LEU A 137 2.48 11.75 8.99
CA LEU A 137 2.49 10.56 8.14
C LEU A 137 1.05 10.20 7.74
N LYS A 138 0.87 9.92 6.45
CA LYS A 138 -0.39 9.41 5.88
C LYS A 138 -0.22 7.97 5.44
N LEU A 139 -1.27 7.16 5.57
CA LEU A 139 -1.24 5.80 5.04
C LEU A 139 -1.36 5.83 3.50
N PRO A 140 -0.66 4.94 2.79
CA PRO A 140 -0.63 4.96 1.33
C PRO A 140 -1.99 4.62 0.74
N VAL A 141 -2.31 5.25 -0.40
CA VAL A 141 -3.40 4.77 -1.27
C VAL A 141 -2.88 3.61 -2.12
N ILE A 142 -3.51 2.45 -1.98
CA ILE A 142 -3.20 1.24 -2.72
C ILE A 142 -4.14 1.15 -3.93
N HIS A 143 -3.55 1.03 -5.11
CA HIS A 143 -4.23 0.79 -6.39
C HIS A 143 -3.92 -0.63 -6.86
N VAL A 144 -4.87 -1.55 -6.67
CA VAL A 144 -4.73 -2.95 -7.04
C VAL A 144 -5.56 -3.26 -8.27
N HIS A 145 -4.87 -3.63 -9.35
CA HIS A 145 -5.56 -4.10 -10.55
C HIS A 145 -5.95 -5.57 -10.36
N CYS A 146 -7.13 -5.95 -10.85
CA CYS A 146 -7.62 -7.31 -10.75
C CYS A 146 -8.58 -7.66 -11.88
N PHE A 147 -8.82 -8.95 -12.08
CA PHE A 147 -9.91 -9.43 -12.91
C PHE A 147 -11.12 -9.82 -12.06
N SER A 148 -12.32 -9.68 -12.64
CA SER A 148 -13.53 -10.33 -12.15
C SER A 148 -14.29 -10.98 -13.33
N LYS A 149 -14.97 -12.08 -13.02
CA LYS A 149 -15.92 -12.76 -13.92
C LYS A 149 -17.34 -12.76 -13.35
N SER A 150 -17.56 -12.09 -12.22
CA SER A 150 -18.85 -12.04 -11.53
C SER A 150 -19.79 -11.07 -12.23
N GLU A 151 -21.09 -11.33 -12.16
CA GLU A 151 -22.14 -10.35 -12.51
C GLU A 151 -22.19 -9.19 -11.50
N THR A 152 -21.65 -9.39 -10.29
CA THR A 152 -21.41 -8.36 -9.28
C THR A 152 -19.90 -8.18 -9.01
N PRO A 153 -19.14 -7.56 -9.93
CA PRO A 153 -17.69 -7.42 -9.81
C PRO A 153 -17.25 -6.74 -8.52
N ARG A 154 -18.02 -5.77 -8.03
CA ARG A 154 -17.71 -5.03 -6.81
C ARG A 154 -17.68 -5.94 -5.59
N ASP A 155 -18.71 -6.75 -5.40
CA ASP A 155 -18.82 -7.62 -4.22
C ASP A 155 -17.75 -8.72 -4.24
N ASP A 156 -17.49 -9.31 -5.41
CA ASP A 156 -16.39 -10.28 -5.61
C ASP A 156 -15.02 -9.67 -5.25
N ILE A 157 -14.70 -8.51 -5.83
CA ILE A 157 -13.39 -7.86 -5.65
C ILE A 157 -13.20 -7.41 -4.20
N LEU A 158 -14.23 -6.80 -3.57
CA LEU A 158 -14.18 -6.38 -2.17
C LEU A 158 -14.03 -7.57 -1.23
N SER A 159 -14.78 -8.65 -1.44
CA SER A 159 -14.69 -9.88 -0.64
C SER A 159 -13.27 -10.46 -0.64
N ARG A 160 -12.65 -10.57 -1.83
CA ARG A 160 -11.26 -11.02 -1.96
C ARG A 160 -10.27 -10.05 -1.31
N ALA A 161 -10.44 -8.74 -1.51
CA ALA A 161 -9.55 -7.74 -0.92
C ALA A 161 -9.60 -7.77 0.62
N VAL A 162 -10.81 -7.80 1.21
CA VAL A 162 -11.05 -7.95 2.66
C VAL A 162 -10.32 -9.17 3.22
N SER A 163 -10.43 -10.30 2.53
CA SER A 163 -9.78 -11.56 2.93
C SER A 163 -8.25 -11.43 2.95
N TYR A 164 -7.62 -10.94 1.87
CA TYR A 164 -6.16 -10.81 1.80
C TYR A 164 -5.60 -9.69 2.70
N LEU A 165 -6.38 -8.65 3.00
CA LEU A 165 -6.03 -7.60 3.95
C LEU A 165 -6.20 -8.02 5.42
N ASN A 166 -6.86 -9.16 5.67
CA ASN A 166 -7.23 -9.64 7.00
C ASN A 166 -8.03 -8.59 7.79
N LEU A 167 -9.02 -7.96 7.16
CA LEU A 167 -9.84 -6.95 7.82
C LEU A 167 -10.85 -7.59 8.78
N PRO A 168 -11.01 -7.05 10.01
CA PRO A 168 -12.10 -7.42 10.89
C PRO A 168 -13.47 -7.14 10.26
N GLU A 169 -14.45 -8.00 10.53
CA GLU A 169 -15.82 -7.86 10.03
C GLU A 169 -16.43 -6.48 10.37
N SER A 170 -16.08 -5.94 11.55
CA SER A 170 -16.56 -4.64 12.04
C SER A 170 -16.25 -3.45 11.13
N ILE A 171 -15.20 -3.52 10.31
CA ILE A 171 -14.78 -2.43 9.42
C ILE A 171 -15.03 -2.72 7.93
N CYS A 172 -15.48 -3.93 7.58
CA CYS A 172 -15.64 -4.35 6.18
C CYS A 172 -16.64 -3.48 5.43
N LYS A 173 -17.72 -3.04 6.11
CA LYS A 173 -18.72 -2.14 5.52
C LYS A 173 -18.13 -0.78 5.18
N GLU A 174 -17.45 -0.14 6.13
CA GLU A 174 -16.81 1.17 5.94
C GLU A 174 -15.70 1.11 4.87
N PHE A 175 -14.90 0.05 4.86
CA PHE A 175 -13.94 -0.23 3.80
C PHE A 175 -14.63 -0.32 2.43
N GLY A 176 -15.73 -1.08 2.35
CA GLY A 176 -16.50 -1.23 1.12
C GLY A 176 -17.13 0.07 0.62
N GLU A 177 -17.52 0.99 1.50
CA GLU A 177 -18.09 2.29 1.15
C GLU A 177 -17.01 3.29 0.69
N SER A 178 -15.84 3.28 1.33
CA SER A 178 -14.71 4.17 1.01
C SER A 178 -13.89 3.72 -0.20
N ALA A 179 -13.82 2.42 -0.48
CA ALA A 179 -13.04 1.87 -1.59
C ALA A 179 -13.65 2.21 -2.96
N LYS A 180 -12.81 2.73 -3.87
CA LYS A 180 -13.20 3.11 -5.22
C LYS A 180 -12.88 1.98 -6.19
N LEU A 181 -13.87 1.57 -6.98
CA LEU A 181 -13.68 0.56 -8.02
C LEU A 181 -13.80 1.23 -9.40
N HIS A 182 -12.74 1.14 -10.18
CA HIS A 182 -12.70 1.66 -11.54
C HIS A 182 -12.68 0.50 -12.54
N TYR A 183 -13.60 0.52 -13.50
CA TYR A 183 -13.55 -0.40 -14.65
C TYR A 183 -12.45 0.07 -15.61
N VAL A 184 -11.53 -0.83 -15.96
CA VAL A 184 -10.40 -0.52 -16.84
C VAL A 184 -10.75 -0.89 -18.29
N ARG A 185 -11.12 -2.15 -18.52
CA ARG A 185 -11.47 -2.69 -19.85
C ARG A 185 -11.96 -4.13 -19.75
N SER A 186 -12.64 -4.58 -20.80
CA SER A 186 -12.86 -6.00 -21.03
C SER A 186 -11.59 -6.66 -21.57
N VAL A 187 -11.28 -7.87 -21.10
CA VAL A 187 -10.05 -8.59 -21.50
C VAL A 187 -10.32 -9.93 -22.17
N ALA A 188 -11.49 -10.52 -21.96
CA ALA A 188 -12.01 -11.69 -22.66
C ALA A 188 -13.53 -11.77 -22.41
N PRO A 189 -14.29 -12.60 -23.15
CA PRO A 189 -15.69 -12.85 -22.82
C PRO A 189 -15.86 -13.20 -21.34
N ASN A 190 -16.78 -12.48 -20.66
CA ASN A 190 -17.07 -12.63 -19.22
C ASN A 190 -15.85 -12.43 -18.31
N LYS A 191 -14.84 -11.67 -18.73
CA LYS A 191 -13.68 -11.34 -17.91
C LYS A 191 -13.29 -9.90 -18.13
N ASP A 192 -13.52 -9.10 -17.09
CA ASP A 192 -13.23 -7.68 -17.09
C ASP A 192 -12.08 -7.37 -16.12
N MET A 193 -11.36 -6.30 -16.42
CA MET A 193 -10.27 -5.76 -15.61
C MET A 193 -10.75 -4.52 -14.87
N TYR A 194 -10.45 -4.47 -13.58
CA TYR A 194 -10.76 -3.37 -12.69
C TYR A 194 -9.50 -2.90 -11.96
N CYS A 195 -9.57 -1.70 -11.41
CA CYS A 195 -8.63 -1.16 -10.42
C CYS A 195 -9.41 -0.81 -9.16
N LEU A 196 -9.14 -1.52 -8.06
CA LEU A 196 -9.63 -1.18 -6.73
C LEU A 196 -8.63 -0.23 -6.08
N SER A 197 -9.11 0.92 -5.59
CA SER A 197 -8.30 1.96 -4.95
C SER A 197 -8.83 2.26 -3.55
N PHE A 198 -7.96 2.19 -2.53
CA PHE A 198 -8.31 2.42 -1.13
C PHE A 198 -7.08 2.90 -0.35
N GLU A 199 -7.30 3.67 0.72
CA GLU A 199 -6.24 3.95 1.70
C GLU A 199 -5.96 2.68 2.52
N LEU A 200 -4.69 2.34 2.74
CA LEU A 200 -4.30 1.16 3.52
C LEU A 200 -4.94 1.23 4.93
N PRO A 201 -5.81 0.26 5.32
CA PRO A 201 -6.44 0.29 6.64
C PRO A 201 -5.42 0.18 7.77
N LEU A 202 -5.63 0.96 8.83
CA LEU A 202 -4.77 0.97 10.02
C LEU A 202 -4.74 -0.42 10.69
N GLU A 203 -5.89 -1.11 10.71
CA GLU A 203 -6.06 -2.46 11.22
C GLU A 203 -5.19 -3.48 10.50
N THR A 204 -5.02 -3.33 9.19
CA THR A 204 -4.09 -4.15 8.40
C THR A 204 -2.65 -3.74 8.70
N ALA A 205 -2.34 -2.45 8.62
CA ALA A 205 -0.98 -1.93 8.71
C ALA A 205 -0.30 -2.22 10.07
N LEU A 206 -1.08 -2.22 11.15
CA LEU A 206 -0.65 -2.48 12.54
C LEU A 206 -1.11 -3.85 13.06
N CYS A 207 -1.53 -4.75 12.17
CA CYS A 207 -1.91 -6.10 12.56
C CYS A 207 -0.67 -6.83 13.10
N LYS A 208 -0.73 -7.29 14.36
CA LYS A 208 0.32 -8.15 14.92
C LYS A 208 0.30 -9.48 14.17
N SER A 209 1.33 -9.72 13.35
CA SER A 209 1.49 -11.00 12.66
C SER A 209 1.50 -12.12 13.72
N LYS A 210 0.61 -13.11 13.59
CA LYS A 210 0.79 -14.38 14.31
C LYS A 210 2.09 -14.96 13.76
N LYS A 211 3.17 -14.93 14.56
CA LYS A 211 4.42 -15.63 14.23
C LYS A 211 4.05 -17.03 13.76
N ARG A 212 4.26 -17.30 12.47
CA ARG A 212 4.16 -18.64 11.89
C ARG A 212 5.36 -19.46 12.32
#